data_AF-G1KX99-F1
#
_entry.id   AF-G1KX99-F1
#
_cell.length_a   1.000
_cell.length_b   1.000
_cell.length_c   1.000
_cell.angle_alpha   90.00
_cell.angle_beta   90.00
_cell.angle_gamma   90.00
#
_symmetry.space_group_name_H-M   'P 1'
#
loop_
_entity.id
_entity.type
_entity.pdbx_description
1 polymer ?
#
loop_
_entity_poly.entity_id
_entity_poly.type
_entity_poly.pdbx_seq_one_letter_code
_entity_poly.pdbx_strand_id
1 'polypeptide(L)'
;MISKGWLLHIGLAMVFITKVSSQNCGQLRSRLRQASQVYLELLNSKMNSTISTIPQQCFEDVFNFSPKMYLKNLDVSEEENAKVVIQEVLQQTGHIFRQNYTEMPWDEDSLRVFHAGLDQQSENLKSCLSESPRSQRIQLTRLKVKKYFRSLSDLLKEKGYSRCAWEIVHIQVKESSSVLGWKLPKKGGNNSKSCDLASVENI
;
A
#
# COMPACT_ATOMS: atom_id res chain seq x y z
N MET A 1 -13.68 -47.78 17.95
CA MET A 1 -12.23 -47.52 18.05
C MET A 1 -11.82 -46.68 16.86
N ILE A 2 -11.68 -45.35 17.03
CA ILE A 2 -11.19 -44.48 15.96
C ILE A 2 -9.68 -44.71 15.85
N SER A 3 -9.23 -45.18 14.69
CA SER A 3 -7.84 -45.58 14.46
C SER A 3 -6.90 -44.40 14.68
N LYS A 4 -5.90 -44.58 15.55
CA LYS A 4 -4.85 -43.58 15.88
C LYS A 4 -4.11 -43.05 14.65
N GLY A 5 -4.11 -43.79 13.55
CA GLY A 5 -3.53 -43.36 12.27
C GLY A 5 -4.26 -42.16 11.65
N TRP A 6 -5.58 -42.05 11.82
CA TRP A 6 -6.36 -40.96 11.23
C TRP A 6 -6.06 -39.60 11.87
N LEU A 7 -5.84 -39.58 13.19
CA LEU A 7 -5.44 -38.38 13.92
C LEU A 7 -4.04 -37.88 13.51
N LEU A 8 -3.13 -38.81 13.19
CA LEU A 8 -1.77 -38.50 12.72
C LEU A 8 -1.80 -37.86 11.32
N HIS A 9 -2.62 -38.37 10.41
CA HIS A 9 -2.77 -37.79 9.06
C HIS A 9 -3.43 -36.41 9.10
N ILE A 10 -4.44 -36.20 9.95
CA ILE A 10 -5.04 -34.87 10.18
C ILE A 10 -4.00 -33.91 10.76
N GLY A 11 -3.23 -34.35 11.75
CA GLY A 11 -2.15 -33.55 12.34
C GLY A 11 -1.07 -33.15 11.32
N LEU A 12 -0.63 -34.09 10.49
CA LEU A 12 0.34 -33.82 9.41
C LEU A 12 -0.23 -32.87 8.35
N ALA A 13 -1.48 -33.05 7.91
CA ALA A 13 -2.13 -32.15 6.96
C ALA A 13 -2.22 -30.72 7.51
N MET A 14 -2.61 -30.55 8.78
CA MET A 14 -2.65 -29.24 9.44
C MET A 14 -1.26 -28.59 9.56
N VAL A 15 -0.22 -29.38 9.84
CA VAL A 15 1.18 -28.91 9.85
C VAL A 15 1.64 -28.51 8.44
N PHE A 16 1.27 -29.25 7.39
CA PHE A 16 1.60 -28.87 6.02
C PHE A 16 0.88 -27.61 5.56
N ILE A 17 -0.42 -27.46 5.87
CA ILE A 17 -1.20 -26.27 5.53
C ILE A 17 -0.62 -25.02 6.22
N THR A 18 -0.26 -25.14 7.50
CA THR A 18 0.37 -24.03 8.26
C THR A 18 1.77 -23.68 7.73
N LYS A 19 2.58 -24.67 7.32
CA LYS A 19 3.93 -24.46 6.77
C LYS A 19 3.92 -23.85 5.37
N VAL A 20 3.00 -24.26 4.50
CA VAL A 20 2.82 -23.71 3.15
C VAL A 20 2.37 -22.24 3.22
N SER A 21 1.45 -21.91 4.13
CA SER A 21 1.02 -20.53 4.38
C SER A 21 2.13 -19.67 5.01
N SER A 22 2.88 -20.21 5.99
CA SER A 22 3.97 -19.48 6.65
C SER A 22 5.18 -19.25 5.73
N GLN A 23 5.48 -20.18 4.81
CA GLN A 23 6.57 -20.03 3.84
C GLN A 23 6.23 -19.00 2.77
N ASN A 24 4.96 -18.88 2.38
CA ASN A 24 4.44 -17.79 1.54
C ASN A 24 4.56 -16.42 2.22
N CYS A 25 4.30 -16.34 3.53
CA CYS A 25 4.45 -15.10 4.31
C CYS A 25 5.90 -14.79 4.71
N GLY A 26 6.78 -15.78 4.81
CA GLY A 26 8.20 -15.58 5.13
C GLY A 26 8.96 -14.75 4.09
N GLN A 27 8.43 -14.73 2.86
CA GLN A 27 8.90 -13.88 1.75
C GLN A 27 8.03 -12.63 1.54
N LEU A 28 7.09 -12.34 2.43
CA LEU A 28 6.15 -11.23 2.28
C LEU A 28 6.88 -9.90 2.05
N ARG A 29 8.03 -9.69 2.70
CA ARG A 29 8.87 -8.51 2.49
C ARG A 29 9.46 -8.40 1.09
N SER A 30 9.96 -9.48 0.50
CA SER A 30 10.50 -9.45 -0.86
C SER A 30 9.37 -9.30 -1.88
N ARG A 31 8.20 -9.91 -1.60
CA ARG A 31 6.99 -9.75 -2.41
C ARG A 31 6.44 -8.32 -2.31
N LEU A 32 6.22 -7.79 -1.11
CA LEU A 32 6.10 -6.36 -0.76
C LEU A 32 7.41 -5.59 -0.99
N ARG A 33 8.27 -5.99 -1.92
CA ARG A 33 9.31 -5.11 -2.45
C ARG A 33 9.21 -5.11 -3.95
N GLN A 34 9.18 -6.30 -4.54
CA GLN A 34 8.92 -6.53 -5.94
C GLN A 34 7.58 -5.92 -6.40
N ALA A 35 6.53 -6.05 -5.58
CA ALA A 35 5.23 -5.45 -5.80
C ALA A 35 5.27 -3.92 -5.99
N SER A 36 6.03 -3.18 -5.19
CA SER A 36 6.04 -1.69 -5.25
C SER A 36 6.88 -1.28 -6.40
N GLN A 37 7.90 -2.07 -6.74
CA GLN A 37 8.64 -1.81 -7.95
C GLN A 37 7.67 -1.82 -9.11
N VAL A 38 6.78 -2.81 -9.23
CA VAL A 38 5.76 -2.84 -10.29
C VAL A 38 4.80 -1.64 -10.20
N TYR A 39 4.27 -1.31 -9.02
CA TYR A 39 3.35 -0.17 -8.89
C TYR A 39 4.02 1.19 -9.12
N LEU A 40 5.23 1.39 -8.61
CA LEU A 40 6.04 2.60 -8.83
C LEU A 40 6.51 2.69 -10.28
N GLU A 41 6.89 1.57 -10.90
CA GLU A 41 7.26 1.49 -12.31
C GLU A 41 6.07 1.88 -13.19
N LEU A 42 4.86 1.42 -12.87
CA LEU A 42 3.64 1.79 -13.61
C LEU A 42 3.27 3.27 -13.39
N LEU A 43 3.35 3.78 -12.16
CA LEU A 43 3.17 5.21 -11.85
C LEU A 43 4.22 6.11 -12.51
N ASN A 44 5.43 5.61 -12.75
CA ASN A 44 6.55 6.41 -13.26
C ASN A 44 6.79 6.27 -14.76
N SER A 45 6.41 5.16 -15.39
CA SER A 45 6.69 4.92 -16.81
C SER A 45 5.60 5.46 -17.74
N LYS A 46 4.33 5.17 -17.44
CA LYS A 46 3.18 5.45 -18.35
C LYS A 46 2.28 6.58 -17.89
N MET A 47 2.19 6.81 -16.59
CA MET A 47 1.38 7.88 -15.98
C MET A 47 2.26 9.00 -15.41
N ASN A 48 3.49 9.14 -15.90
CA ASN A 48 4.49 9.99 -15.26
C ASN A 48 3.97 11.43 -15.08
N SER A 49 3.94 11.86 -13.82
CA SER A 49 3.93 13.27 -13.42
C SER A 49 5.24 13.52 -12.69
N THR A 50 6.09 14.32 -13.30
CA THR A 50 7.31 14.91 -12.73
C THR A 50 7.19 16.43 -12.90
N ILE A 51 7.98 17.19 -12.14
CA ILE A 51 7.99 18.66 -12.28
C ILE A 51 8.20 19.11 -13.74
N SER A 52 8.93 18.33 -14.54
CA SER A 52 9.18 18.62 -15.95
C SER A 52 8.00 18.29 -16.89
N THR A 53 7.04 17.47 -16.48
CA THR A 53 5.88 17.06 -17.29
C THR A 53 4.56 17.70 -16.85
N ILE A 54 4.54 18.31 -15.66
CA ILE A 54 3.41 19.10 -15.17
C ILE A 54 3.31 20.40 -15.98
N PRO A 55 2.12 20.76 -16.52
CA PRO A 55 1.92 22.03 -17.20
C PRO A 55 2.20 23.22 -16.26
N GLN A 56 2.89 24.25 -16.75
CA GLN A 56 3.29 25.40 -15.91
C GLN A 56 2.11 26.07 -15.20
N GLN A 57 0.93 26.11 -15.83
CA GLN A 57 -0.29 26.65 -15.24
C GLN A 57 -0.75 25.90 -13.98
N CYS A 58 -0.29 24.66 -13.78
CA CYS A 58 -0.62 23.87 -12.61
C CYS A 58 0.33 24.11 -11.43
N PHE A 59 1.46 24.81 -11.64
CA PHE A 59 2.48 24.99 -10.60
C PHE A 59 1.94 25.73 -9.38
N GLU A 60 1.16 26.80 -9.57
CA GLU A 60 0.57 27.53 -8.45
C GLU A 60 -0.35 26.63 -7.61
N ASP A 61 -1.23 25.88 -8.26
CA ASP A 61 -2.13 24.92 -7.63
C ASP A 61 -1.35 23.81 -6.89
N VAL A 62 -0.25 23.31 -7.47
CA VAL A 62 0.62 22.27 -6.87
C VAL A 62 1.40 22.80 -5.67
N PHE A 63 1.98 24.01 -5.75
CA PHE A 63 2.78 24.59 -4.67
C PHE A 63 1.90 25.09 -3.51
N ASN A 64 0.71 25.60 -3.80
CA ASN A 64 -0.25 26.03 -2.78
C ASN A 64 -0.96 24.84 -2.11
N PHE A 65 -0.97 23.67 -2.76
CA PHE A 65 -1.41 22.44 -2.12
C PHE A 65 -0.42 22.04 -1.02
N SER A 66 -0.75 22.38 0.22
CA SER A 66 -0.02 21.84 1.37
C SER A 66 -0.25 20.34 1.44
N PRO A 67 0.79 19.49 1.37
CA PRO A 67 0.67 18.06 1.65
C PRO A 67 0.21 17.94 3.10
N LYS A 68 -1.10 17.81 3.27
CA LYS A 68 -1.66 17.73 4.61
C LYS A 68 -0.99 16.55 5.31
N MET A 69 -0.48 16.82 6.49
CA MET A 69 0.35 15.99 7.37
C MET A 69 -0.38 14.71 7.85
N TYR A 70 -0.95 13.93 6.93
CA TYR A 70 -1.82 12.81 7.25
C TYR A 70 -1.07 11.50 7.41
N LEU A 71 0.00 11.31 6.63
CA LEU A 71 0.77 10.07 6.64
C LEU A 71 1.96 10.09 7.62
N LYS A 72 2.42 11.28 8.05
CA LYS A 72 3.53 11.41 9.01
C LYS A 72 3.22 10.82 10.40
N ASN A 73 1.95 10.69 10.76
CA ASN A 73 1.48 10.19 12.06
C ASN A 73 0.75 8.83 11.95
N LEU A 74 0.94 8.10 10.84
CA LEU A 74 0.48 6.72 10.78
C LEU A 74 1.43 5.86 11.58
N ASP A 75 0.87 5.16 12.55
CA ASP A 75 1.60 4.11 13.22
C ASP A 75 1.79 2.95 12.24
N VAL A 76 3.02 2.74 11.78
CA VAL A 76 3.44 1.63 10.93
C VAL A 76 4.58 0.85 11.59
N SER A 77 4.75 1.02 12.91
CA SER A 77 5.82 0.38 13.69
C SER A 77 5.62 -1.13 13.80
N GLU A 78 4.36 -1.58 13.92
CA GLU A 78 3.98 -2.98 13.93
C GLU A 78 3.75 -3.50 12.51
N GLU A 79 4.26 -4.70 12.21
CA GLU A 79 4.16 -5.32 10.88
C GLU A 79 2.70 -5.48 10.44
N GLU A 80 1.80 -5.91 11.32
CA GLU A 80 0.38 -6.12 10.99
C GLU A 80 -0.33 -4.79 10.68
N ASN A 81 -0.01 -3.73 11.43
CA ASN A 81 -0.55 -2.41 11.17
C ASN A 81 -0.02 -1.84 9.83
N ALA A 82 1.27 -2.03 9.55
CA ALA A 82 1.85 -1.67 8.24
C ALA A 82 1.18 -2.41 7.08
N LYS A 83 0.91 -3.73 7.20
CA LYS A 83 0.17 -4.49 6.17
C LYS A 83 -1.23 -3.93 5.95
N VAL A 84 -1.97 -3.60 7.01
CA VAL A 84 -3.32 -3.02 6.88
C VAL A 84 -3.28 -1.65 6.22
N VAL A 85 -2.30 -0.80 6.57
CA VAL A 85 -2.11 0.50 5.94
C VAL A 85 -1.81 0.36 4.45
N ILE A 86 -0.86 -0.52 4.08
CA ILE A 86 -0.52 -0.76 2.67
C ILE A 86 -1.74 -1.29 1.91
N GLN A 87 -2.47 -2.24 2.49
CA GLN A 87 -3.69 -2.78 1.89
C GLN A 87 -4.71 -1.67 1.62
N GLU A 88 -4.92 -0.78 2.59
CA GLU A 88 -5.85 0.32 2.44
C GLU A 88 -5.38 1.33 1.38
N VAL A 89 -4.09 1.66 1.34
CA VAL A 89 -3.53 2.57 0.33
C VAL A 89 -3.71 2.01 -1.08
N LEU A 90 -3.41 0.73 -1.31
CA LEU A 90 -3.62 0.08 -2.61
C LEU A 90 -5.09 0.15 -3.05
N GLN A 91 -6.02 -0.13 -2.12
CA GLN A 91 -7.46 -0.06 -2.38
C GLN A 91 -7.93 1.35 -2.72
N GLN A 92 -7.50 2.35 -1.93
CA GLN A 92 -7.91 3.73 -2.13
C GLN A 92 -7.30 4.34 -3.39
N THR A 93 -6.04 4.01 -3.71
CA THR A 93 -5.42 4.38 -5.00
C THR A 93 -6.22 3.78 -6.16
N GLY A 94 -6.55 2.49 -6.11
CA GLY A 94 -7.37 1.86 -7.14
C GLY A 94 -8.74 2.53 -7.33
N HIS A 95 -9.36 3.01 -6.25
CA HIS A 95 -10.63 3.73 -6.31
C HIS A 95 -10.51 5.11 -6.98
N ILE A 96 -9.46 5.88 -6.63
CA ILE A 96 -9.22 7.20 -7.22
C ILE A 96 -9.01 7.09 -8.73
N PHE A 97 -8.16 6.16 -9.19
CA PHE A 97 -7.82 6.04 -10.62
C PHE A 97 -8.95 5.45 -11.49
N ARG A 98 -10.07 5.06 -10.90
CA ARG A 98 -11.32 4.71 -11.62
C ARG A 98 -12.25 5.92 -11.82
N GLN A 99 -11.92 7.08 -11.26
CA GLN A 99 -12.69 8.31 -11.44
C GLN A 99 -12.46 8.89 -12.85
N ASN A 100 -13.17 9.97 -13.19
CA ASN A 100 -13.03 10.65 -14.49
C ASN A 100 -11.58 11.15 -14.70
N TYR A 101 -10.91 10.61 -15.72
CA TYR A 101 -9.54 10.96 -16.12
C TYR A 101 -9.46 11.59 -17.52
N THR A 102 -10.57 12.08 -18.09
CA THR A 102 -10.62 12.60 -19.48
C THR A 102 -9.62 13.73 -19.75
N GLU A 103 -9.27 14.52 -18.73
CA GLU A 103 -8.27 15.60 -18.82
C GLU A 103 -6.80 15.11 -18.78
N MET A 104 -6.58 13.81 -18.58
CA MET A 104 -5.25 13.20 -18.50
C MET A 104 -4.90 12.46 -19.80
N PRO A 105 -3.61 12.47 -20.21
CA PRO A 105 -3.15 11.77 -21.41
C PRO A 105 -2.99 10.25 -21.20
N TRP A 106 -3.70 9.67 -20.23
CA TRP A 106 -3.60 8.25 -19.89
C TRP A 106 -4.48 7.42 -20.84
N ASP A 107 -3.87 6.48 -21.54
CA ASP A 107 -4.61 5.52 -22.36
C ASP A 107 -5.22 4.38 -21.52
N GLU A 108 -6.28 3.76 -22.05
CA GLU A 108 -7.00 2.68 -21.36
C GLU A 108 -6.12 1.46 -21.07
N ASP A 109 -5.16 1.13 -21.95
CA ASP A 109 -4.25 0.01 -21.74
C ASP A 109 -3.34 0.28 -20.54
N SER A 110 -2.80 1.49 -20.44
CA SER A 110 -2.00 1.92 -19.29
C SER A 110 -2.78 1.86 -17.98
N LEU A 111 -4.04 2.31 -17.96
CA LEU A 111 -4.92 2.19 -16.78
C LEU A 111 -5.26 0.74 -16.44
N ARG A 112 -5.52 -0.10 -17.44
CA ARG A 112 -5.79 -1.53 -17.23
C ARG A 112 -4.59 -2.23 -16.60
N VAL A 113 -3.39 -2.01 -17.11
CA VAL A 113 -2.16 -2.59 -16.55
C VAL A 113 -1.92 -2.05 -15.13
N PHE A 114 -2.15 -0.76 -14.89
CA PHE A 114 -2.05 -0.16 -13.57
C PHE A 114 -2.99 -0.83 -12.55
N HIS A 115 -4.28 -0.99 -12.90
CA HIS A 115 -5.25 -1.66 -12.04
C HIS A 115 -4.91 -3.13 -11.80
N ALA A 116 -4.51 -3.87 -12.84
CA ALA A 116 -4.06 -5.26 -12.68
C ALA A 116 -2.86 -5.36 -11.73
N GLY A 117 -1.91 -4.44 -11.82
CA GLY A 117 -0.78 -4.34 -10.91
C GLY A 117 -1.19 -4.05 -9.45
N LEU A 118 -2.18 -3.18 -9.24
CA LEU A 118 -2.74 -2.91 -7.90
C LEU A 118 -3.47 -4.13 -7.32
N ASP A 119 -4.30 -4.79 -8.13
CA ASP A 119 -5.10 -5.94 -7.71
C ASP A 119 -4.20 -7.11 -7.31
N GLN A 120 -3.18 -7.41 -8.13
CA GLN A 120 -2.19 -8.44 -7.83
C GLN A 120 -1.46 -8.18 -6.50
N GLN A 121 -1.15 -6.91 -6.19
CA GLN A 121 -0.53 -6.56 -4.91
C GLN A 121 -1.48 -6.69 -3.74
N SER A 122 -2.73 -6.29 -3.93
CA SER A 122 -3.77 -6.42 -2.91
C SER A 122 -3.98 -7.89 -2.54
N GLU A 123 -4.03 -8.79 -3.52
CA GLU A 123 -4.20 -10.23 -3.32
C GLU A 123 -3.00 -10.86 -2.60
N ASN A 124 -1.78 -10.56 -3.04
CA ASN A 124 -0.56 -11.02 -2.39
C ASN A 124 -0.47 -10.60 -0.91
N LEU A 125 -0.95 -9.39 -0.59
CA LEU A 125 -0.97 -8.90 0.78
C LEU A 125 -2.10 -9.51 1.61
N LYS A 126 -3.29 -9.69 1.02
CA LYS A 126 -4.44 -10.37 1.65
C LYS A 126 -4.10 -11.77 2.10
N SER A 127 -3.39 -12.55 1.27
CA SER A 127 -3.00 -13.91 1.64
C SER A 127 -2.06 -13.98 2.84
N CYS A 128 -1.47 -12.85 3.25
CA CYS A 128 -0.50 -12.76 4.33
C CYS A 128 -1.01 -11.97 5.54
N LEU A 129 -2.26 -11.49 5.49
CA LEU A 129 -2.95 -10.87 6.61
C LEU A 129 -3.62 -11.96 7.44
N SER A 130 -3.46 -11.89 8.75
CA SER A 130 -4.19 -12.79 9.65
C SER A 130 -5.67 -12.40 9.71
N GLU A 131 -6.57 -13.36 9.89
CA GLU A 131 -7.99 -13.09 10.17
C GLU A 131 -8.24 -12.52 11.59
N SER A 132 -7.17 -12.18 12.33
CA SER A 132 -7.31 -11.77 13.74
C SER A 132 -8.12 -10.48 13.89
N PRO A 133 -8.80 -10.29 15.04
CA PRO A 133 -9.51 -9.05 15.33
C PRO A 133 -8.54 -7.89 15.30
N ARG A 134 -8.64 -7.07 14.24
CA ARG A 134 -7.82 -5.87 14.10
C ARG A 134 -8.10 -4.96 15.28
N SER A 135 -7.07 -4.70 16.07
CA SER A 135 -7.16 -3.83 17.25
C SER A 135 -7.79 -2.49 16.90
N GLN A 136 -8.40 -1.82 17.88
CA GLN A 136 -8.99 -0.49 17.70
C GLN A 136 -7.99 0.50 17.08
N ARG A 137 -6.70 0.37 17.45
CA ARG A 137 -5.59 1.15 16.89
C ARG A 137 -5.43 0.95 15.38
N ILE A 138 -5.43 -0.29 14.90
CA ILE A 138 -5.35 -0.61 13.46
C ILE A 138 -6.54 -0.02 12.70
N GLN A 139 -7.75 -0.13 13.26
CA GLN A 139 -8.95 0.42 12.62
C GLN A 139 -8.90 1.95 12.54
N LEU A 140 -8.41 2.63 13.58
CA LEU A 140 -8.21 4.09 13.55
C LEU A 140 -7.18 4.49 12.49
N THR A 141 -6.07 3.77 12.38
CA THR A 141 -5.06 4.01 11.34
C THR A 141 -5.67 3.84 9.94
N ARG A 142 -6.44 2.77 9.72
CA ARG A 142 -7.18 2.53 8.47
C ARG A 142 -8.14 3.67 8.12
N LEU A 143 -8.87 4.17 9.11
CA LEU A 143 -9.79 5.31 8.92
C LEU A 143 -9.06 6.60 8.56
N LYS A 144 -7.88 6.85 9.14
CA LYS A 144 -7.04 8.01 8.77
C LYS A 144 -6.63 7.96 7.30
N VAL A 145 -6.20 6.80 6.81
CA VAL A 145 -5.88 6.57 5.39
C VAL A 145 -7.10 6.84 4.52
N LYS A 146 -8.26 6.24 4.84
CA LYS A 146 -9.51 6.47 4.10
C LYS A 146 -9.88 7.94 4.04
N LYS A 147 -9.78 8.67 5.15
CA LYS A 147 -10.10 10.09 5.23
C LYS A 147 -9.16 10.91 4.33
N TYR A 148 -7.87 10.57 4.31
CA TYR A 148 -6.91 11.23 3.43
C TYR A 148 -7.25 11.03 1.94
N PHE A 149 -7.43 9.79 1.50
CA PHE A 149 -7.77 9.51 0.10
C PHE A 149 -9.13 10.07 -0.30
N ARG A 150 -10.10 10.10 0.62
CA ARG A 150 -11.38 10.81 0.40
C ARG A 150 -11.13 12.29 0.11
N SER A 151 -10.26 12.97 0.85
CA SER A 151 -9.94 14.38 0.58
C SER A 151 -9.28 14.61 -0.78
N LEU A 152 -8.53 13.63 -1.30
CA LEU A 152 -7.99 13.69 -2.68
C LEU A 152 -9.11 13.49 -3.72
N SER A 153 -10.05 12.58 -3.47
CA SER A 153 -11.22 12.40 -4.34
C SER A 153 -12.13 13.63 -4.34
N ASP A 154 -12.29 14.29 -3.19
CA ASP A 154 -13.08 15.51 -3.06
C ASP A 154 -12.39 16.67 -3.81
N LEU A 155 -11.07 16.81 -3.70
CA LEU A 155 -10.28 17.76 -4.49
C LEU A 155 -10.52 17.59 -6.00
N LEU A 156 -10.52 16.36 -6.51
CA LEU A 156 -10.81 16.10 -7.93
C LEU A 156 -12.21 16.60 -8.31
N LYS A 157 -13.23 16.32 -7.49
CA LYS A 157 -14.60 16.75 -7.77
C LYS A 157 -14.75 18.27 -7.72
N GLU A 158 -14.20 18.92 -6.70
CA GLU A 158 -14.24 20.37 -6.51
C GLU A 158 -13.58 21.10 -7.69
N LYS A 159 -12.49 20.56 -8.21
CA LYS A 159 -11.73 21.11 -9.35
C LYS A 159 -12.19 20.55 -10.71
N GLY A 160 -13.36 19.90 -10.77
CA GLY A 160 -13.96 19.41 -12.02
C GLY A 160 -13.12 18.38 -12.77
N TYR A 161 -12.32 17.58 -12.06
CA TYR A 161 -11.37 16.61 -12.62
C TYR A 161 -10.33 17.23 -13.57
N SER A 162 -10.03 18.53 -13.39
CA SER A 162 -9.04 19.23 -14.21
C SER A 162 -7.67 18.57 -14.15
N ARG A 163 -6.89 18.76 -15.22
CA ARG A 163 -5.52 18.25 -15.30
C ARG A 163 -4.68 18.65 -14.08
N CYS A 164 -4.74 19.90 -13.64
CA CYS A 164 -3.97 20.35 -12.47
C CYS A 164 -4.36 19.64 -11.16
N ALA A 165 -5.65 19.35 -10.96
CA ALA A 165 -6.10 18.57 -9.81
C ALA A 165 -5.54 17.14 -9.84
N TRP A 166 -5.50 16.52 -11.03
CA TRP A 166 -4.90 15.22 -11.23
C TRP A 166 -3.38 15.21 -10.99
N GLU A 167 -2.65 16.26 -11.41
CA GLU A 167 -1.22 16.38 -11.11
C GLU A 167 -0.97 16.40 -9.59
N ILE A 168 -1.77 17.16 -8.83
CA ILE A 168 -1.70 17.18 -7.36
C ILE A 168 -1.95 15.77 -6.79
N VAL A 169 -3.03 15.12 -7.20
CA VAL A 169 -3.38 13.77 -6.72
C VAL A 169 -2.27 12.76 -7.05
N HIS A 170 -1.69 12.84 -8.24
CA HIS A 170 -0.63 11.95 -8.65
C HIS A 170 0.64 12.12 -7.80
N ILE A 171 1.04 13.37 -7.50
CA ILE A 171 2.13 13.67 -6.57
C ILE A 171 1.82 13.09 -5.19
N GLN A 172 0.62 13.31 -4.67
CA GLN A 172 0.20 12.85 -3.34
C GLN A 172 0.16 11.32 -3.24
N VAL A 173 -0.28 10.63 -4.29
CA VAL A 173 -0.25 9.16 -4.36
C VAL A 173 1.20 8.66 -4.43
N LYS A 174 2.08 9.29 -5.21
CA LYS A 174 3.52 8.97 -5.23
C LYS A 174 4.18 9.20 -3.87
N GLU A 175 3.86 10.29 -3.19
CA GLU A 175 4.35 10.56 -1.84
C GLU A 175 3.83 9.54 -0.85
N SER A 176 2.56 9.15 -0.93
CA SER A 176 1.99 8.09 -0.08
C SER A 176 2.76 6.78 -0.23
N SER A 177 3.17 6.48 -1.45
CA SER A 177 4.00 5.32 -1.79
C SER A 177 5.41 5.42 -1.21
N SER A 178 5.93 6.64 -1.10
CA SER A 178 7.28 6.96 -0.63
C SER A 178 7.38 7.12 0.89
N VAL A 179 6.34 7.68 1.54
CA VAL A 179 6.18 7.79 3.01
C VAL A 179 5.91 6.42 3.61
N LEU A 180 5.13 5.59 2.92
CA LEU A 180 5.06 4.16 3.20
C LEU A 180 6.30 3.42 2.74
N GLY A 181 7.29 4.13 2.18
CA GLY A 181 8.47 3.59 1.53
C GLY A 181 8.84 2.32 2.24
N TRP A 182 8.70 1.20 1.52
CA TRP A 182 8.73 -0.16 2.04
C TRP A 182 10.10 -0.58 2.61
N LYS A 183 10.82 0.37 3.21
CA LYS A 183 11.66 0.23 4.39
C LYS A 183 10.88 -0.41 5.54
N LEU A 184 10.46 -1.66 5.31
CA LEU A 184 10.48 -2.66 6.35
C LEU A 184 11.87 -2.56 7.01
N PRO A 185 11.99 -2.56 8.35
CA PRO A 185 13.27 -2.41 9.04
C PRO A 185 14.25 -3.48 8.55
N LYS A 186 15.49 -3.14 8.15
CA LYS A 186 16.49 -4.13 7.71
C LYS A 186 16.68 -5.17 8.82
N LYS A 187 16.49 -6.45 8.49
CA LYS A 187 16.88 -7.52 9.42
C LYS A 187 18.40 -7.57 9.40
N GLY A 188 19.04 -7.19 10.51
CA GLY A 188 20.42 -7.58 10.77
C GLY A 188 20.49 -9.12 10.75
N GLY A 189 21.46 -9.65 10.02
CA GLY A 189 21.63 -11.10 9.90
C GLY A 189 22.08 -11.71 11.21
N ASN A 190 21.24 -12.54 11.83
CA ASN A 190 21.46 -13.99 11.97
C ASN A 190 20.34 -14.63 12.79
N ASN A 191 19.85 -15.76 12.27
CA ASN A 191 19.18 -16.89 12.92
C ASN A 191 18.21 -16.62 14.10
N SER A 192 16.91 -16.71 13.74
CA SER A 192 15.78 -17.22 14.53
C SER A 192 15.43 -16.59 15.88
N LYS A 193 14.17 -16.11 15.91
CA LYS A 193 13.33 -15.73 17.07
C LYS A 193 13.60 -14.36 17.70
N SER A 194 12.50 -13.78 18.18
CA SER A 194 12.32 -12.50 18.88
C SER A 194 12.14 -11.25 18.00
N CYS A 195 10.92 -10.72 18.06
CA CYS A 195 10.65 -9.31 17.86
C CYS A 195 11.07 -8.62 19.16
N ASP A 196 12.14 -7.83 19.14
CA ASP A 196 12.46 -6.93 20.24
C ASP A 196 12.66 -5.50 19.74
N LEU A 197 11.98 -4.59 20.44
CA LEU A 197 11.98 -3.15 20.26
C LEU A 197 13.38 -2.57 20.47
N ALA A 198 13.78 -1.64 19.61
CA ALA A 198 14.83 -0.68 19.96
C ALA A 198 14.21 0.71 20.03
N SER A 199 14.21 1.24 21.25
CA SER A 199 13.87 2.59 21.63
C SER A 199 14.69 3.63 20.87
N VAL A 200 14.04 4.77 20.61
CA VAL A 200 14.70 6.03 20.28
C VAL A 200 15.47 6.50 21.51
N GLU A 201 16.80 6.61 21.41
CA GLU A 201 17.59 7.52 22.23
C GLU A 201 18.36 8.49 21.34
N ASN A 202 18.40 9.73 21.84
CA ASN A 202 18.90 10.95 21.22
C ASN A 202 20.32 10.87 20.66
N ILE A 203 20.57 11.59 19.55
CA ILE A 203 21.44 12.78 19.41
C ILE A 203 21.19 13.37 18.01
#